data_AF-A0A920EIC2-F1
#
_entry.id   AF-A0A920EIC2-F1
#
_cell.length_a   1.000
_cell.length_b   1.000
_cell.length_c   1.000
_cell.angle_alpha   90.00
_cell.angle_beta   90.00
_cell.angle_gamma   90.00
#
_symmetry.space_group_name_H-M   'P 1'
#
loop_
_entity.id
_entity.type
_entity.pdbx_description
1 polymer ?
#
loop_
_entity_poly.entity_id
_entity_poly.type
_entity_poly.pdbx_seq_one_letter_code
_entity_poly.pdbx_strand_id
1 'polypeptide(L)'
;MGFNAHIDRMIDGLKSIKLNLNWQHDKWRNVCKELCELNGNGNLGLYLQVSRGADNKRYHAFPQNVDPTVFCFAFEIGASPSADKSSAKTFSVSTTEDLRWQRCHIKSTALLGNVLHFQHGYENGDDETILFNSKGELTEAAACNVFVVKNQVIMTPPLDNQLLPGITRNLLLDILKKHSDFKIEERVIYKEEVLNADEVWITSSTKEIGPVVKLTATQLRTV
;
A
#
# COMPACT_ATOMS: atom_id res chain seq x y z
N MET A 1 -11.18 -11.96 -5.24
CA MET A 1 -10.72 -11.07 -6.33
C MET A 1 -9.26 -10.62 -6.19
N GLY A 2 -8.75 -10.33 -4.99
CA GLY A 2 -7.37 -9.84 -4.83
C GLY A 2 -6.23 -10.85 -4.98
N PHE A 3 -6.45 -12.15 -4.70
CA PHE A 3 -5.35 -13.12 -4.59
C PHE A 3 -4.40 -13.14 -5.80
N ASN A 4 -4.92 -13.32 -7.03
CA ASN A 4 -4.07 -13.37 -8.22
C ASN A 4 -3.26 -12.08 -8.38
N ALA A 5 -3.90 -10.91 -8.25
CA ALA A 5 -3.23 -9.63 -8.37
C ALA A 5 -2.13 -9.42 -7.30
N HIS A 6 -2.33 -9.92 -6.08
CA HIS A 6 -1.30 -9.92 -5.04
C HIS A 6 -0.10 -10.81 -5.40
N ILE A 7 -0.36 -12.02 -5.92
CA ILE A 7 0.69 -12.96 -6.35
C ILE A 7 1.42 -12.45 -7.60
N ASP A 8 0.72 -11.89 -8.57
CA ASP A 8 1.32 -11.27 -9.76
C ASP A 8 2.30 -10.17 -9.35
N ARG A 9 1.89 -9.27 -8.46
CA ARG A 9 2.76 -8.22 -7.92
C ARG A 9 3.97 -8.77 -7.15
N MET A 10 3.80 -9.87 -6.41
CA MET A 10 4.92 -10.56 -5.77
C MET A 10 5.91 -11.08 -6.82
N ILE A 11 5.42 -11.78 -7.84
CA ILE A 11 6.23 -12.32 -8.94
C ILE A 11 6.99 -11.20 -9.67
N ASP A 12 6.32 -10.09 -9.98
CA ASP A 12 6.95 -8.96 -10.66
C ASP A 12 7.97 -8.23 -9.76
N GLY A 13 7.71 -8.14 -8.45
CA GLY A 13 8.68 -7.66 -7.47
C GLY A 13 9.93 -8.53 -7.42
N LEU A 14 9.77 -9.86 -7.42
CA LEU A 14 10.88 -10.82 -7.43
C LEU A 14 11.71 -10.71 -8.71
N LYS A 15 11.06 -10.62 -9.88
CA LYS A 15 11.72 -10.37 -11.17
C LYS A 15 12.51 -9.05 -11.15
N SER A 16 11.94 -7.98 -10.61
CA SER A 16 12.56 -6.64 -10.55
C SER A 16 13.85 -6.61 -9.74
N ILE A 17 14.03 -7.56 -8.81
CA ILE A 17 15.26 -7.74 -8.04
C ILE A 17 16.09 -8.93 -8.50
N LYS A 18 15.78 -9.57 -9.62
CA LYS A 18 16.48 -10.76 -10.14
C LYS A 18 16.52 -11.90 -9.10
N LEU A 19 15.42 -12.15 -8.43
CA LEU A 19 15.24 -13.28 -7.53
C LEU A 19 14.30 -14.28 -8.22
N ASN A 20 14.81 -15.46 -8.55
CA ASN A 20 14.06 -16.48 -9.25
C ASN A 20 13.42 -17.44 -8.25
N LEU A 21 12.09 -17.36 -8.12
CA LEU A 21 11.28 -18.35 -7.43
C LEU A 21 10.21 -18.83 -8.42
N ASN A 22 10.40 -20.02 -8.98
CA ASN A 22 9.58 -20.54 -10.09
C ASN A 22 8.23 -21.11 -9.62
N TRP A 23 7.66 -20.58 -8.54
CA TRP A 23 6.37 -21.00 -8.02
C TRP A 23 5.24 -20.42 -8.85
N GLN A 24 4.38 -21.30 -9.34
CA GLN A 24 3.13 -20.92 -10.02
C GLN A 24 2.05 -20.53 -9.00
N HIS A 25 1.01 -19.84 -9.45
CA HIS A 25 -0.11 -19.40 -8.61
C HIS A 25 -0.74 -20.52 -7.77
N ASP A 26 -0.81 -21.74 -8.30
CA ASP A 26 -1.37 -22.88 -7.56
C ASP A 26 -0.53 -23.28 -6.36
N LYS A 27 0.80 -23.17 -6.44
CA LYS A 27 1.68 -23.44 -5.29
C LYS A 27 1.44 -22.41 -4.19
N TRP A 28 1.35 -21.13 -4.54
CA TRP A 28 0.97 -20.07 -3.60
C TRP A 28 -0.41 -20.29 -3.00
N ARG A 29 -1.38 -20.69 -3.82
CA ARG A 29 -2.75 -20.94 -3.37
C ARG A 29 -2.80 -22.08 -2.35
N ASN A 30 -2.04 -23.14 -2.58
CA ASN A 30 -1.96 -24.27 -1.66
C ASN A 30 -1.34 -23.85 -0.33
N VAL A 31 -0.24 -23.08 -0.34
CA VAL A 31 0.37 -22.54 0.89
C VAL A 31 -0.61 -21.65 1.66
N CYS A 32 -1.33 -20.76 0.98
CA CYS A 32 -2.32 -19.91 1.63
C CYS A 32 -3.49 -20.71 2.23
N LYS A 33 -3.98 -21.75 1.54
CA LYS A 33 -5.04 -22.63 2.03
C LYS A 33 -4.59 -23.38 3.28
N GLU A 34 -3.43 -24.03 3.22
CA GLU A 34 -2.84 -24.75 4.36
C GLU A 34 -2.65 -23.82 5.55
N LEU A 35 -2.15 -22.60 5.31
CA LEU A 35 -1.97 -21.61 6.37
C LEU A 35 -3.30 -21.18 7.00
N CYS A 36 -4.37 -21.00 6.22
CA CYS A 36 -5.70 -20.74 6.78
C CYS A 36 -6.22 -21.93 7.60
N GLU A 37 -6.10 -23.16 7.08
CA GLU A 37 -6.56 -24.39 7.75
C GLU A 37 -5.86 -24.58 9.11
N LEU A 38 -4.56 -24.29 9.19
CA LEU A 38 -3.77 -24.40 10.43
C LEU A 38 -4.07 -23.30 11.46
N ASN A 39 -4.66 -22.18 11.06
CA ASN A 39 -4.93 -21.03 11.94
C ASN A 39 -6.42 -20.83 12.27
N GLY A 40 -7.27 -21.78 11.86
CA GLY A 40 -8.67 -21.83 12.25
C GLY A 40 -9.62 -21.02 11.36
N ASN A 41 -10.87 -20.92 11.83
CA ASN A 41 -11.96 -20.32 11.07
C ASN A 41 -12.22 -18.89 11.56
N GLY A 42 -12.03 -17.91 10.68
CA GLY A 42 -12.21 -16.50 10.98
C GLY A 42 -11.75 -15.61 9.82
N ASN A 43 -11.73 -14.30 10.04
CA ASN A 43 -11.14 -13.38 9.08
C ASN A 43 -9.64 -13.33 9.33
N LEU A 44 -8.87 -13.80 8.33
CA LEU A 44 -7.41 -13.88 8.42
C LEU A 44 -6.76 -13.00 7.36
N GLY A 45 -5.75 -12.24 7.78
CA GLY A 45 -4.74 -11.66 6.93
C GLY A 45 -3.58 -12.64 6.75
N LEU A 46 -3.04 -12.73 5.53
CA LEU A 46 -1.87 -13.55 5.23
C LEU A 46 -0.68 -12.66 4.90
N TYR A 47 0.41 -12.83 5.63
CA TYR A 47 1.70 -12.24 5.31
C TYR A 47 2.55 -13.24 4.54
N LEU A 48 3.09 -12.82 3.40
CA LEU A 48 4.00 -13.61 2.56
C LEU A 48 5.26 -12.79 2.27
N GLN A 49 6.42 -13.39 2.45
CA GLN A 49 7.72 -12.79 2.15
C GLN A 49 8.62 -13.81 1.45
N VAL A 50 9.39 -13.34 0.48
CA VAL A 50 10.46 -14.11 -0.13
C VAL A 50 11.77 -13.36 0.05
N SER A 51 12.78 -14.03 0.61
CA SER A 51 14.16 -13.52 0.67
C SER A 51 15.04 -14.27 -0.33
N ARG A 52 16.22 -13.72 -0.62
CA ARG A 52 17.21 -14.37 -1.51
C ARG A 52 17.80 -15.66 -0.92
N GLY A 53 17.46 -16.01 0.31
CA GLY A 53 17.99 -17.16 1.02
C GLY A 53 19.10 -16.81 2.00
N ALA A 54 19.65 -17.85 2.61
CA ALA A 54 20.70 -17.74 3.60
C ALA A 54 22.05 -18.11 2.96
N ASP A 55 22.92 -17.12 2.77
CA ASP A 55 24.31 -17.31 2.37
C ASP A 55 25.20 -17.40 3.62
N ASN A 56 26.34 -18.10 3.52
CA ASN A 56 27.35 -18.17 4.56
C ASN A 56 28.40 -17.05 4.45
N LYS A 57 28.33 -16.24 3.39
CA LYS A 57 29.26 -15.14 3.12
C LYS A 57 28.55 -13.79 3.22
N ARG A 58 29.17 -12.84 3.92
CA ARG A 58 28.77 -11.43 3.85
C ARG A 58 29.33 -10.79 2.57
N TYR A 59 28.54 -10.81 1.51
CA TYR A 59 28.91 -10.23 0.22
C TYR A 59 27.69 -9.62 -0.47
N HIS A 60 27.87 -8.48 -1.14
CA HIS A 60 26.75 -7.73 -1.73
C HIS A 60 26.33 -8.24 -3.11
N ALA A 61 27.21 -8.96 -3.83
CA ALA A 61 26.80 -9.63 -5.06
C ALA A 61 25.88 -10.80 -4.73
N PHE A 62 25.00 -11.17 -5.66
CA PHE A 62 24.07 -12.25 -5.41
C PHE A 62 24.80 -13.58 -5.19
N PRO A 63 24.42 -14.35 -4.15
CA PRO A 63 24.98 -15.67 -3.93
C PRO A 63 24.69 -16.59 -5.11
N GLN A 64 25.58 -17.57 -5.29
CA GLN A 64 25.38 -18.69 -6.21
C GLN A 64 24.92 -19.89 -5.41
N ASN A 65 24.05 -20.73 -5.99
CA ASN A 65 23.58 -21.97 -5.38
C ASN A 65 22.94 -21.78 -3.98
N VAL A 66 22.24 -20.66 -3.78
CA VAL A 66 21.43 -20.39 -2.58
C VAL A 66 19.96 -20.33 -2.99
N ASP A 67 19.14 -21.17 -2.38
CA ASP A 67 17.70 -21.20 -2.63
C ASP A 67 16.97 -20.06 -1.91
N PRO A 68 15.98 -19.42 -2.54
CA PRO A 68 15.13 -18.44 -1.88
C PRO A 68 14.41 -19.00 -0.64
N THR A 69 14.26 -18.19 0.40
CA THR A 69 13.45 -18.53 1.56
C THR A 69 12.06 -17.92 1.41
N VAL A 70 11.02 -18.74 1.52
CA VAL A 70 9.63 -18.30 1.63
C VAL A 70 9.24 -18.33 3.10
N PHE A 71 8.82 -17.18 3.64
CA PHE A 71 8.30 -17.04 4.99
C PHE A 71 6.85 -16.56 4.92
N CYS A 72 5.97 -17.17 5.70
CA CYS A 72 4.56 -16.80 5.76
C CYS A 72 3.97 -17.04 7.15
N PHE A 73 2.99 -16.22 7.51
CA PHE A 73 2.16 -16.42 8.70
C PHE A 73 0.77 -15.81 8.49
N ALA A 74 -0.20 -16.30 9.26
CA ALA A 74 -1.53 -15.71 9.33
C ALA A 74 -1.67 -14.85 10.59
N PHE A 75 -2.51 -13.83 10.51
CA PHE A 75 -2.88 -12.99 11.64
C PHE A 75 -4.37 -12.67 11.55
N GLU A 76 -5.01 -12.47 12.70
CA GLU A 76 -6.42 -12.10 12.75
C GLU A 76 -6.63 -10.69 12.20
N ILE A 77 -7.72 -10.53 11.44
CA ILE A 77 -8.22 -9.22 11.02
C ILE A 77 -9.66 -9.07 11.47
N GLY A 78 -10.10 -7.80 11.60
CA GLY A 78 -11.50 -7.51 11.90
C GLY A 78 -12.44 -8.04 10.82
N ALA A 79 -13.73 -8.12 11.14
CA ALA A 79 -14.75 -8.34 10.14
C ALA A 79 -14.75 -7.19 9.11
N SER A 80 -15.29 -7.47 7.92
CA SER A 80 -15.53 -6.42 6.93
C SER A 80 -16.29 -5.26 7.58
N PRO A 81 -15.86 -4.01 7.33
CA PRO A 81 -16.55 -2.85 7.88
C PRO A 81 -17.98 -2.76 7.35
N SER A 82 -18.86 -2.13 8.12
CA SER A 82 -20.21 -1.80 7.69
C SER A 82 -20.17 -0.77 6.56
N ALA A 83 -21.13 -0.85 5.63
CA ALA A 83 -21.34 0.18 4.61
C ALA A 83 -21.94 1.48 5.18
N ASP A 84 -22.30 1.51 6.47
CA ASP A 84 -22.77 2.71 7.15
C ASP A 84 -21.62 3.70 7.37
N LYS A 85 -21.69 4.83 6.66
CA LYS A 85 -20.70 5.91 6.74
C LYS A 85 -20.47 6.43 8.15
N SER A 86 -21.48 6.40 9.02
CA SER A 86 -21.37 6.91 10.39
C SER A 86 -20.47 6.04 11.27
N SER A 87 -20.21 4.80 10.84
CA SER A 87 -19.35 3.83 11.52
C SER A 87 -17.95 3.74 10.92
N ALA A 88 -17.66 4.49 9.85
CA ALA A 88 -16.38 4.43 9.15
C ALA A 88 -15.24 4.89 10.05
N LYS A 89 -14.18 4.09 10.14
CA LYS A 89 -12.94 4.52 10.80
C LYS A 89 -12.33 5.67 10.01
N THR A 90 -12.16 6.81 10.66
CA THR A 90 -11.51 7.99 10.12
C THR A 90 -10.03 8.00 10.47
N PHE A 91 -9.24 8.74 9.68
CA PHE A 91 -7.80 8.85 9.84
C PHE A 91 -7.38 10.32 9.95
N SER A 92 -6.41 10.61 10.81
CA SER A 92 -5.63 11.84 10.73
C SER A 92 -4.26 11.57 10.12
N VAL A 93 -3.76 12.53 9.34
CA VAL A 93 -2.48 12.35 8.65
C VAL A 93 -1.58 13.57 8.74
N SER A 94 -0.30 13.32 8.92
CA SER A 94 0.78 14.30 8.78
C SER A 94 1.28 14.37 7.33
N THR A 95 2.13 15.35 7.01
CA THR A 95 2.80 15.42 5.71
C THR A 95 4.30 15.64 5.84
N THR A 96 5.10 15.06 4.97
CA THR A 96 6.55 15.28 4.92
C THR A 96 7.15 15.01 3.54
N GLU A 97 8.43 15.30 3.36
CA GLU A 97 9.18 14.97 2.15
C GLU A 97 9.47 13.47 2.06
N ASP A 98 9.33 12.87 0.88
CA ASP A 98 9.58 11.45 0.61
C ASP A 98 11.08 11.15 0.53
N LEU A 99 11.65 10.75 1.66
CA LEU A 99 13.05 10.32 1.78
C LEU A 99 13.30 8.85 1.39
N ARG A 100 12.32 8.15 0.78
CA ARG A 100 12.49 6.74 0.40
C ARG A 100 13.31 6.62 -0.89
N TRP A 101 13.81 5.42 -1.13
CA TRP A 101 14.53 5.07 -2.35
C TRP A 101 13.65 5.21 -3.61
N GLN A 102 14.29 5.31 -4.78
CA GLN A 102 13.58 5.53 -6.05
C GLN A 102 13.04 4.25 -6.71
N ARG A 103 12.73 3.20 -5.93
CA ARG A 103 12.14 1.94 -6.42
C ARG A 103 10.96 1.46 -5.57
N CYS A 104 10.13 2.39 -5.10
CA CYS A 104 8.94 2.12 -4.28
C CYS A 104 7.88 1.24 -4.96
N HIS A 105 7.85 1.18 -6.30
CA HIS A 105 7.04 0.23 -7.06
C HIS A 105 7.35 -1.24 -6.72
N ILE A 106 8.53 -1.54 -6.15
CA ILE A 106 8.91 -2.86 -5.66
C ILE A 106 8.50 -2.98 -4.19
N LYS A 107 7.53 -3.85 -3.88
CA LYS A 107 7.12 -4.16 -2.50
C LYS A 107 8.17 -5.02 -1.78
N SER A 108 9.26 -4.38 -1.35
CA SER A 108 10.37 -5.05 -0.64
C SER A 108 10.25 -4.94 0.88
N THR A 109 11.10 -5.68 1.60
CA THR A 109 11.25 -5.58 3.06
C THR A 109 12.27 -4.51 3.51
N ALA A 110 12.86 -3.76 2.57
CA ALA A 110 13.72 -2.61 2.89
C ALA A 110 12.87 -1.39 3.29
N LEU A 111 12.18 -1.51 4.43
CA LEU A 111 11.11 -0.61 4.86
C LEU A 111 11.56 0.50 5.82
N LEU A 112 12.86 0.69 6.08
CA LEU A 112 13.33 1.68 7.05
C LEU A 112 12.77 3.09 6.75
N GLY A 113 12.78 3.51 5.48
CA GLY A 113 12.20 4.81 5.10
C GLY A 113 10.69 4.90 5.38
N ASN A 114 9.93 3.84 5.08
CA ASN A 114 8.51 3.76 5.42
C ASN A 114 8.27 3.82 6.93
N VAL A 115 9.08 3.08 7.71
CA VAL A 115 8.97 3.03 9.18
C VAL A 115 9.25 4.39 9.79
N LEU A 116 10.29 5.10 9.36
CA LEU A 116 10.63 6.43 9.89
C LEU A 116 9.54 7.46 9.57
N HIS A 117 8.98 7.43 8.35
CA HIS A 117 7.87 8.31 7.99
C HIS A 117 6.59 8.00 8.76
N PHE A 118 6.26 6.71 8.94
CA PHE A 118 5.11 6.31 9.75
C PHE A 118 5.29 6.75 11.20
N GLN A 119 6.48 6.54 11.77
CA GLN A 119 6.83 6.95 13.13
C GLN A 119 6.72 8.47 13.31
N HIS A 120 7.14 9.26 12.32
CA HIS A 120 7.01 10.72 12.37
C HIS A 120 5.56 11.18 12.55
N GLY A 121 4.62 10.64 11.76
CA GLY A 121 3.19 10.94 11.93
C GLY A 121 2.67 10.45 13.27
N TYR A 122 3.05 9.24 13.68
CA TYR A 122 2.65 8.64 14.95
C TYR A 122 3.07 9.47 16.16
N GLU A 123 4.30 10.00 16.17
CA GLU A 123 4.81 10.89 17.23
C GLU A 123 4.05 12.22 17.32
N ASN A 124 3.45 12.66 16.20
CA ASN A 124 2.58 13.83 16.14
C ASN A 124 1.10 13.51 16.44
N GLY A 125 0.78 12.26 16.79
CA GLY A 125 -0.57 11.80 17.08
C GLY A 125 -1.44 11.58 15.85
N ASP A 126 -0.84 11.35 14.69
CA ASP A 126 -1.53 11.02 13.44
C ASP A 126 -1.41 9.54 13.07
N ASP A 127 -2.42 9.01 12.36
CA ASP A 127 -2.52 7.60 11.99
C ASP A 127 -1.63 7.20 10.80
N GLU A 128 -1.22 8.18 9.99
CA GLU A 128 -0.47 7.97 8.74
C GLU A 128 0.27 9.25 8.33
N THR A 129 1.24 9.15 7.42
CA THR A 129 1.97 10.29 6.87
C THR A 129 1.94 10.28 5.34
N ILE A 130 1.41 11.34 4.74
CA ILE A 130 1.41 11.57 3.29
C ILE A 130 2.77 12.15 2.86
N LEU A 131 3.32 11.62 1.78
CA LEU A 131 4.65 11.92 1.30
C LEU A 131 4.62 12.71 -0.01
N PHE A 132 5.55 13.64 -0.13
CA PHE A 132 5.75 14.46 -1.32
C PHE A 132 7.20 14.34 -1.77
N ASN A 133 7.46 14.14 -3.06
CA ASN A 133 8.85 14.15 -3.54
C ASN A 133 9.47 15.56 -3.45
N SER A 134 10.74 15.69 -3.81
CA SER A 134 11.48 16.96 -3.75
C SER A 134 10.95 18.06 -4.67
N LYS A 135 10.01 17.75 -5.57
CA LYS A 135 9.29 18.71 -6.42
C LYS A 135 7.94 19.13 -5.82
N GLY A 136 7.59 18.63 -4.64
CA GLY A 136 6.29 18.86 -4.02
C GLY A 136 5.14 18.07 -4.66
N GLU A 137 5.45 17.03 -5.45
CA GLU A 137 4.46 16.16 -6.08
C GLU A 137 4.10 15.02 -5.12
N LEU A 138 2.80 14.75 -4.97
CA LEU A 138 2.28 13.65 -4.17
C LEU A 138 2.78 12.30 -4.71
N THR A 139 3.44 11.50 -3.87
CA THR A 139 3.81 10.12 -4.20
C THR A 139 2.76 9.16 -3.65
N GLU A 140 2.81 8.86 -2.36
CA GLU A 140 1.87 8.04 -1.61
C GLU A 140 2.01 8.35 -0.10
N ALA A 141 1.42 7.55 0.78
CA ALA A 141 1.65 7.62 2.22
C ALA A 141 2.68 6.56 2.67
N ALA A 142 3.11 6.61 3.93
CA ALA A 142 4.14 5.71 4.43
C ALA A 142 3.76 4.21 4.25
N ALA A 143 2.48 3.86 4.37
CA ALA A 143 2.00 2.49 4.15
C ALA A 143 0.76 2.36 3.24
N CYS A 144 0.31 3.43 2.59
CA CYS A 144 -0.95 3.47 1.82
C CYS A 144 -0.80 4.24 0.51
N ASN A 145 -1.65 3.99 -0.50
CA ASN A 145 -1.82 4.92 -1.62
C ASN A 145 -2.79 6.05 -1.24
N VAL A 146 -2.72 7.17 -1.95
CA VAL A 146 -3.53 8.37 -1.66
C VAL A 146 -4.43 8.73 -2.85
N PHE A 147 -5.66 9.12 -2.56
CA PHE A 147 -6.61 9.74 -3.47
C PHE A 147 -7.00 11.12 -2.93
N VAL A 148 -7.26 12.05 -3.84
CA VAL A 148 -7.63 13.43 -3.54
C VAL A 148 -8.89 13.76 -4.31
N VAL A 149 -9.89 14.33 -3.64
CA VAL A 149 -11.14 14.76 -4.27
C VAL A 149 -11.19 16.29 -4.27
N LYS A 150 -11.46 16.88 -5.44
CA LYS A 150 -11.69 18.31 -5.56
C LYS A 150 -12.71 18.60 -6.65
N ASN A 151 -13.76 19.36 -6.34
CA ASN A 151 -14.79 19.78 -7.29
C ASN A 151 -15.38 18.60 -8.10
N GLN A 152 -15.72 17.50 -7.43
CA GLN A 152 -16.22 16.24 -8.02
C GLN A 152 -15.22 15.53 -8.98
N VAL A 153 -13.94 15.83 -8.88
CA VAL A 153 -12.86 15.09 -9.56
C VAL A 153 -12.09 14.28 -8.52
N ILE A 154 -12.01 12.98 -8.71
CA ILE A 154 -11.18 12.07 -7.91
C ILE A 154 -9.85 11.88 -8.63
N MET A 155 -8.75 12.17 -7.93
CA MET A 155 -7.40 12.19 -8.48
C MET A 155 -6.50 11.29 -7.67
N THR A 156 -5.56 10.60 -8.33
CA THR A 156 -4.47 9.88 -7.67
C THR A 156 -3.21 9.96 -8.54
N PRO A 157 -1.99 9.93 -7.98
CA PRO A 157 -0.77 9.97 -8.79
C PRO A 157 -0.72 8.82 -9.82
N PRO A 158 -0.17 9.06 -11.03
CA PRO A 158 0.07 7.99 -11.99
C PRO A 158 1.12 7.02 -11.44
N LEU A 159 1.05 5.75 -11.85
CA LEU A 159 2.04 4.77 -11.42
C LEU A 159 3.40 5.04 -12.08
N ASP A 160 4.44 5.19 -11.27
CA ASP A 160 5.84 5.27 -11.67
C ASP A 160 6.72 4.50 -10.67
N ASN A 161 8.01 4.84 -10.58
CA ASN A 161 8.93 4.19 -9.66
C ASN A 161 8.84 4.67 -8.20
N GLN A 162 8.13 5.76 -7.90
CA GLN A 162 8.08 6.46 -6.61
C GLN A 162 6.92 6.02 -5.70
N LEU A 163 5.95 5.27 -6.22
CA LEU A 163 4.83 4.74 -5.43
C LEU A 163 4.54 3.28 -5.76
N LEU A 164 3.87 2.60 -4.83
CA LEU A 164 3.53 1.20 -4.99
C LEU A 164 2.24 1.05 -5.83
N PRO A 165 2.18 0.13 -6.81
CA PRO A 165 0.94 -0.24 -7.47
C PRO A 165 0.06 -1.04 -6.49
N GLY A 166 -0.72 -0.33 -5.67
CA GLY A 166 -1.63 -0.92 -4.69
C GLY A 166 -2.74 -1.72 -5.35
N ILE A 167 -3.02 -2.92 -4.81
CA ILE A 167 -4.13 -3.74 -5.29
C ILE A 167 -5.47 -3.07 -4.95
N THR A 168 -5.61 -2.53 -3.73
CA THR A 168 -6.80 -1.76 -3.33
C THR A 168 -6.97 -0.48 -4.18
N ARG A 169 -5.87 0.25 -4.46
CA ARG A 169 -5.88 1.40 -5.39
C ARG A 169 -6.44 0.99 -6.76
N ASN A 170 -5.93 -0.10 -7.33
CA ASN A 170 -6.35 -0.56 -8.65
C ASN A 170 -7.82 -0.99 -8.67
N LEU A 171 -8.26 -1.74 -7.64
CA LEU A 171 -9.65 -2.14 -7.51
C LEU A 171 -10.59 -0.94 -7.36
N LEU A 172 -10.19 0.06 -6.55
CA LEU A 172 -10.99 1.27 -6.37
C LEU A 172 -11.12 2.06 -7.68
N LEU A 173 -10.03 2.23 -8.44
CA LEU A 173 -10.09 2.88 -9.75
C LEU A 173 -11.03 2.16 -10.72
N ASP A 174 -11.00 0.82 -10.76
CA ASP A 174 -11.90 0.03 -11.60
C ASP A 174 -13.37 0.20 -11.18
N ILE A 175 -13.65 0.17 -9.87
CA ILE A 175 -15.00 0.38 -9.33
C ILE A 175 -15.50 1.80 -9.66
N LEU A 176 -14.70 2.83 -9.39
CA LEU A 176 -15.07 4.22 -9.64
C LEU A 176 -15.34 4.47 -11.12
N LYS A 177 -14.49 3.97 -12.03
CA LYS A 177 -14.68 4.11 -13.48
C LYS A 177 -15.96 3.44 -13.99
N LYS A 178 -16.47 2.41 -13.31
CA LYS A 178 -17.66 1.64 -13.70
C LYS A 178 -18.95 2.13 -13.06
N HIS A 179 -18.87 2.69 -11.86
CA HIS A 179 -20.04 2.85 -10.99
C HIS A 179 -20.19 4.26 -10.39
N SER A 180 -19.27 5.18 -10.68
CA SER A 180 -19.33 6.56 -10.20
C SER A 180 -19.57 7.53 -11.35
N ASP A 181 -20.29 8.62 -11.06
CA ASP A 181 -20.44 9.76 -11.97
C ASP A 181 -19.28 10.77 -11.85
N PHE A 182 -18.34 10.54 -10.92
CA PHE A 182 -17.20 11.43 -10.71
C PHE A 182 -16.16 11.29 -11.83
N LYS A 183 -15.53 12.40 -12.20
CA LYS A 183 -14.39 12.37 -13.12
C LYS A 183 -13.19 11.76 -12.39
N ILE A 184 -12.54 10.77 -13.00
CA ILE A 184 -11.37 10.09 -12.44
C ILE A 184 -10.11 10.47 -13.23
N GLU A 185 -9.07 10.96 -12.55
CA GLU A 185 -7.80 11.33 -13.16
C GLU A 185 -6.61 10.65 -12.47
N GLU A 186 -5.75 10.01 -13.29
CA GLU A 186 -4.44 9.55 -12.85
C GLU A 186 -3.40 10.59 -13.31
N ARG A 187 -3.10 11.58 -12.46
CA ARG A 187 -2.24 12.73 -12.80
C ARG A 187 -1.35 13.18 -11.65
N VAL A 188 -0.34 13.99 -11.96
CA VAL A 188 0.48 14.66 -10.94
C VAL A 188 -0.42 15.56 -10.08
N ILE A 189 -0.24 15.49 -8.77
CA ILE A 189 -0.97 16.29 -7.78
C ILE A 189 0.07 16.98 -6.90
N TYR A 190 -0.02 18.30 -6.76
CA TYR A 190 0.90 19.07 -5.93
C TYR A 190 0.42 19.18 -4.48
N LYS A 191 1.36 19.41 -3.56
CA LYS A 191 1.09 19.58 -2.12
C LYS A 191 -0.06 20.55 -1.82
N GLU A 192 -0.10 21.68 -2.51
CA GLU A 192 -1.16 22.68 -2.32
C GLU A 192 -2.55 22.15 -2.69
N GLU A 193 -2.65 21.28 -3.71
CA GLU A 193 -3.92 20.67 -4.10
C GLU A 193 -4.42 19.70 -3.03
N VAL A 194 -3.51 18.95 -2.38
CA VAL A 194 -3.85 18.06 -1.27
C VAL A 194 -4.33 18.86 -0.05
N LEU A 195 -3.65 19.96 0.27
CA LEU A 195 -3.99 20.82 1.41
C LEU A 195 -5.33 21.56 1.24
N ASN A 196 -5.74 21.80 -0.01
CA ASN A 196 -6.99 22.47 -0.37
C ASN A 196 -8.07 21.50 -0.89
N ALA A 197 -7.87 20.20 -0.73
CA ALA A 197 -8.80 19.17 -1.18
C ALA A 197 -10.16 19.28 -0.47
N ASP A 198 -11.22 18.82 -1.14
CA ASP A 198 -12.52 18.66 -0.48
C ASP A 198 -12.49 17.39 0.39
N GLU A 199 -11.88 16.32 -0.12
CA GLU A 199 -11.64 15.07 0.61
C GLU A 199 -10.27 14.48 0.27
N VAL A 200 -9.71 13.71 1.21
CA VAL A 200 -8.52 12.88 0.99
C VAL A 200 -8.82 11.47 1.47
N TRP A 201 -8.47 10.46 0.68
CA TRP A 201 -8.63 9.05 1.04
C TRP A 201 -7.29 8.33 0.99
N ILE A 202 -7.08 7.40 1.91
CA ILE A 202 -5.95 6.47 1.87
C ILE A 202 -6.45 5.06 1.57
N THR A 203 -5.65 4.28 0.83
CA THR A 203 -6.02 2.90 0.50
C THR A 203 -4.91 1.91 0.78
N SER A 204 -5.27 0.78 1.39
CA SER A 204 -4.38 -0.37 1.61
C SER A 204 -5.19 -1.66 1.77
N SER A 205 -4.53 -2.80 1.85
CA SER A 205 -5.23 -4.09 2.05
C SER A 205 -5.88 -4.20 3.43
N THR A 206 -5.37 -3.51 4.45
CA THR A 206 -5.87 -3.59 5.83
C THR A 206 -6.73 -2.40 6.23
N LYS A 207 -6.58 -1.25 5.57
CA LYS A 207 -7.40 -0.05 5.81
C LYS A 207 -8.55 0.12 4.80
N GLU A 208 -8.62 -0.74 3.78
CA GLU A 208 -9.57 -0.63 2.67
C GLU A 208 -9.54 0.76 2.04
N ILE A 209 -10.64 1.52 2.13
CA ILE A 209 -10.75 2.94 1.78
C ILE A 209 -10.93 3.72 3.07
N GLY A 210 -9.89 4.42 3.51
CA GLY A 210 -9.89 5.19 4.75
C GLY A 210 -10.09 6.68 4.49
N PRO A 211 -11.18 7.31 4.96
CA PRO A 211 -11.36 8.75 4.86
C PRO A 211 -10.39 9.49 5.81
N VAL A 212 -9.69 10.48 5.27
CA VAL A 212 -8.81 11.37 6.04
C VAL A 212 -9.59 12.64 6.40
N VAL A 213 -9.76 12.87 7.70
CA VAL A 213 -10.61 13.96 8.23
C VAL A 213 -9.80 15.09 8.86
N LYS A 214 -8.51 14.84 9.10
CA LYS A 214 -7.56 15.81 9.63
C LYS A 214 -6.25 15.65 8.87
N LEU A 215 -5.78 16.73 8.28
CA LEU A 215 -4.44 16.87 7.71
C LEU A 215 -3.70 17.82 8.63
N THR A 216 -2.57 17.46 9.22
CA THR A 216 -1.87 18.31 10.20
C THR A 216 -1.16 19.48 9.50
N ALA A 217 -2.01 20.44 9.10
CA ALA A 217 -1.83 21.78 8.53
C ALA A 217 -3.22 22.43 8.24
N THR A 218 -4.30 21.64 8.08
CA THR A 218 -5.68 22.08 7.74
C THR A 218 -6.74 21.03 8.16
N GLN A 219 -7.88 21.43 8.75
CA GLN A 219 -9.01 20.52 8.98
C GLN A 219 -9.81 20.31 7.67
N LEU A 220 -10.01 19.06 7.23
CA LEU A 220 -10.75 18.73 6.00
C LEU A 220 -12.24 18.51 6.32
N ARG A 221 -13.12 18.70 5.31
CA ARG A 221 -14.55 18.44 5.44
C ARG A 221 -14.83 16.96 5.13
N THR A 222 -15.79 16.36 5.84
CA THR A 222 -16.38 15.07 5.50
C THR A 222 -17.83 15.26 5.09
N VAL A 223 -18.28 14.62 4.01
CA VAL A 223 -19.68 14.64 3.53
C VAL A 223 -20.32 13.26 3.70
#